data_AF-A0A094QV27-F1
#
_entry.id   AF-A0A094QV27-F1
#
_cell.length_a   1.000
_cell.length_b   1.000
_cell.length_c   1.000
_cell.angle_alpha   90.00
_cell.angle_beta   90.00
_cell.angle_gamma   90.00
#
_symmetry.space_group_name_H-M   'P 1'
#
loop_
_entity.id
_entity.type
_entity.pdbx_description
1 polymer ?
#
loop_
_entity_poly.entity_id
_entity_poly.type
_entity_poly.pdbx_seq_one_letter_code
_entity_poly.pdbx_strand_id
1 'polypeptide(L)'
;MVKQRFSTVFLRLKWISADLLASVCHMKRAVCPGSFDPLTFGHLDIIERASAQFDEVVIAVLVNRTKSSMFTVQERMEMIAKTTAHLPNIRIDSWSGLLVEYCKSKDIQSIVKGLRAVTDFDYELQMAQVNLQASGVETMFMATAPAHSFLSSSLVKELAHYGGDVSSMVPKTVNEALKARVAESGN
;
A
#
# COMPACT_ATOMS: atom_id res chain seq x y z
N MET A 1 46.99 -37.19 -33.68
CA MET A 1 46.95 -35.71 -33.61
C MET A 1 45.49 -35.29 -33.48
N VAL A 2 45.04 -35.03 -32.25
CA VAL A 2 43.64 -34.78 -31.87
C VAL A 2 43.32 -33.31 -32.08
N LYS A 3 42.62 -32.96 -33.17
CA LYS A 3 42.03 -31.63 -33.38
C LYS A 3 40.76 -31.74 -34.26
N GLN A 4 39.70 -32.28 -33.68
CA GLN A 4 38.31 -32.09 -34.14
C GLN A 4 37.42 -32.10 -32.91
N ARG A 5 36.40 -31.24 -32.89
CA ARG A 5 35.42 -30.97 -31.81
C ARG A 5 35.78 -29.89 -30.80
N PHE A 6 35.78 -28.63 -31.21
CA PHE A 6 35.36 -27.51 -30.35
C PHE A 6 34.85 -26.35 -31.22
N SER A 7 33.66 -26.48 -31.83
CA SER A 7 32.97 -25.29 -32.37
C SER A 7 31.43 -25.37 -32.34
N THR A 8 30.84 -26.33 -31.63
CA THR A 8 29.38 -26.57 -31.73
C THR A 8 28.64 -26.45 -30.39
N VAL A 9 29.21 -25.78 -29.40
CA VAL A 9 28.53 -25.50 -28.11
C VAL A 9 28.18 -24.02 -27.94
N PHE A 10 28.78 -23.11 -28.72
CA PHE A 10 28.63 -21.66 -28.53
C PHE A 10 27.55 -20.96 -29.38
N LEU A 11 26.73 -21.70 -30.13
CA LEU A 11 25.67 -21.11 -30.97
C LEU A 11 24.22 -21.49 -30.60
N ARG A 12 24.01 -22.14 -29.45
CA ARG A 12 22.67 -22.63 -29.05
C ARG A 12 21.94 -21.78 -27.99
N LEU A 13 22.36 -20.53 -27.77
CA LEU A 13 21.78 -19.61 -26.77
C LEU A 13 21.32 -18.26 -27.37
N LYS A 14 20.94 -18.24 -28.65
CA LYS A 14 20.42 -17.04 -29.32
C LYS A 14 18.94 -17.13 -29.70
N TRP A 15 18.08 -17.81 -28.93
CA TRP A 15 16.63 -17.84 -29.20
C TRP A 15 15.81 -18.02 -27.91
N ILE A 16 16.04 -17.16 -26.92
CA ILE A 16 14.96 -16.85 -25.98
C ILE A 16 14.39 -15.54 -26.53
N SER A 17 13.21 -15.59 -27.18
CA SER A 17 12.60 -14.35 -27.70
C SER A 17 12.27 -13.44 -26.51
N ALA A 18 12.25 -12.12 -26.75
CA ALA A 18 11.82 -11.15 -25.74
C ALA A 18 10.42 -11.48 -25.19
N ASP A 19 9.57 -12.14 -26.00
CA ASP A 19 8.24 -12.62 -25.59
C ASP A 19 8.32 -13.79 -24.59
N LEU A 20 9.33 -14.67 -24.71
CA LEU A 20 9.56 -15.75 -23.74
C LEU A 20 10.12 -15.20 -22.41
N LEU A 21 10.94 -14.14 -22.45
CA LEU A 21 11.37 -13.44 -21.22
C LEU A 21 10.23 -12.65 -20.58
N ALA A 22 9.40 -11.98 -21.37
CA ALA A 22 8.19 -11.31 -20.89
C ALA A 22 7.16 -12.29 -20.29
N SER A 23 7.10 -13.51 -20.82
CA SER A 23 6.28 -14.61 -20.26
C SER A 23 6.83 -15.20 -18.96
N VAL A 24 8.08 -14.88 -18.55
CA VAL A 24 8.75 -15.47 -17.38
C VAL A 24 8.91 -14.47 -16.23
N CYS A 25 8.77 -13.17 -16.49
CA CYS A 25 8.86 -12.12 -15.47
C CYS A 25 7.48 -11.53 -15.17
N HIS A 26 6.68 -12.20 -14.34
CA HIS A 26 5.40 -11.66 -13.89
C HIS A 26 5.64 -10.45 -12.97
N MET A 27 5.16 -9.27 -13.38
CA MET A 27 5.26 -8.04 -12.59
C MET A 27 4.50 -8.19 -11.28
N LYS A 28 5.20 -8.10 -10.16
CA LYS A 28 4.62 -8.26 -8.83
C LYS A 28 3.93 -6.97 -8.42
N ARG A 29 2.60 -6.99 -8.40
CA ARG A 29 1.78 -5.86 -7.96
C ARG A 29 1.16 -6.13 -6.60
N ALA A 30 1.31 -5.14 -5.72
CA ALA A 30 0.60 -5.10 -4.46
C ALA A 30 -0.37 -3.91 -4.39
N VAL A 31 -1.41 -4.04 -3.58
CA VAL A 31 -2.21 -2.92 -3.10
C VAL A 31 -2.02 -2.75 -1.59
N CYS A 32 -1.81 -1.51 -1.15
CA CYS A 32 -1.94 -1.08 0.23
C CYS A 32 -3.29 -0.37 0.40
N PRO A 33 -4.36 -1.08 0.75
CA PRO A 33 -5.69 -0.51 0.88
C PRO A 33 -5.88 0.16 2.25
N GLY A 34 -6.56 1.30 2.28
CA GLY A 34 -6.88 1.95 3.54
C GLY A 34 -7.86 3.11 3.40
N SER A 35 -8.44 3.52 4.52
CA SER A 35 -9.14 4.82 4.56
C SER A 35 -8.13 5.95 4.53
N PHE A 36 -6.97 5.85 5.19
CA PHE A 36 -5.96 6.90 5.23
C PHE A 36 -6.54 8.28 5.60
N ASP A 37 -7.35 8.32 6.66
CA ASP A 37 -8.06 9.53 7.11
C ASP A 37 -7.57 10.01 8.50
N PRO A 38 -6.36 10.57 8.62
CA PRO A 38 -5.35 10.74 7.57
C PRO A 38 -4.30 9.61 7.53
N LEU A 39 -3.38 9.65 6.56
CA LEU A 39 -2.15 8.85 6.53
C LEU A 39 -1.29 9.14 7.77
N THR A 40 -0.64 8.10 8.33
CA THR A 40 0.22 8.21 9.54
C THR A 40 1.59 7.59 9.26
N PHE A 41 2.57 7.78 10.16
CA PHE A 41 3.86 7.09 10.05
C PHE A 41 3.74 5.56 10.09
N GLY A 42 2.74 5.04 10.81
CA GLY A 42 2.44 3.61 10.77
C GLY A 42 2.04 3.12 9.38
N HIS A 43 1.23 3.89 8.64
CA HIS A 43 0.90 3.56 7.26
C HIS A 43 2.10 3.70 6.32
N LEU A 44 2.87 4.79 6.47
CA LEU A 44 4.03 5.06 5.63
C LEU A 44 5.09 3.96 5.73
N ASP A 45 5.35 3.46 6.95
CA ASP A 45 6.25 2.32 7.19
C ASP A 45 5.84 1.07 6.39
N ILE A 46 4.55 0.73 6.37
CA ILE A 46 4.06 -0.41 5.58
C ILE A 46 4.25 -0.15 4.07
N ILE A 47 3.91 1.05 3.62
CA ILE A 47 3.98 1.44 2.21
C ILE A 47 5.43 1.40 1.71
N GLU A 48 6.38 1.93 2.47
CA GLU A 48 7.81 1.93 2.13
C GLU A 48 8.37 0.51 2.08
N ARG A 49 8.02 -0.33 3.06
CA ARG A 49 8.44 -1.74 3.06
C ARG A 49 7.79 -2.56 1.95
N ALA A 50 6.54 -2.28 1.60
CA ALA A 50 5.90 -2.87 0.42
C ALA A 50 6.59 -2.43 -0.88
N SER A 51 6.88 -1.14 -1.01
CA SER A 51 7.58 -0.57 -2.17
C SER A 51 8.94 -1.22 -2.42
N ALA A 52 9.64 -1.67 -1.38
CA ALA A 52 10.89 -2.41 -1.50
C ALA A 52 10.75 -3.88 -1.96
N GLN A 53 9.56 -4.48 -1.92
CA GLN A 53 9.33 -5.91 -2.21
C GLN A 53 8.57 -6.17 -3.52
N PHE A 54 7.88 -5.16 -4.05
CA PHE A 54 7.01 -5.26 -5.21
C PHE A 54 7.48 -4.34 -6.34
N ASP A 55 7.23 -4.74 -7.58
CA ASP A 55 7.60 -3.95 -8.76
C ASP A 55 6.72 -2.70 -8.88
N GLU A 56 5.45 -2.79 -8.48
CA GLU A 56 4.52 -1.66 -8.35
C GLU A 56 3.64 -1.85 -7.10
N VAL A 57 3.47 -0.77 -6.34
CA VAL A 57 2.57 -0.73 -5.18
C VAL A 57 1.49 0.32 -5.42
N VAL A 58 0.24 -0.11 -5.32
CA VAL A 58 -0.92 0.76 -5.42
C VAL A 58 -1.40 1.13 -4.03
N ILE A 59 -1.36 2.41 -3.68
CA ILE A 59 -2.05 2.91 -2.48
C ILE A 59 -3.49 3.18 -2.89
N ALA A 60 -4.39 2.26 -2.56
CA ALA A 60 -5.80 2.41 -2.86
C ALA A 60 -6.50 3.09 -1.67
N VAL A 61 -7.21 4.19 -1.92
CA VAL A 61 -7.94 4.97 -0.92
C VAL A 61 -9.44 4.63 -0.93
N LEU A 62 -10.00 4.25 0.23
CA LEU A 62 -11.39 3.81 0.31
C LEU A 62 -12.34 5.00 0.14
N VAL A 63 -13.26 4.87 -0.82
CA VAL A 63 -14.43 5.72 -0.95
C VAL A 63 -15.53 5.17 -0.05
N ASN A 64 -15.56 5.63 1.20
CA ASN A 64 -16.61 5.25 2.14
C ASN A 64 -17.79 6.21 2.05
N ARG A 65 -18.94 5.74 1.55
CA ARG A 65 -20.16 6.55 1.42
C ARG A 65 -20.99 6.65 2.71
N THR A 66 -20.72 5.81 3.71
CA THR A 66 -21.54 5.68 4.92
C THR A 66 -20.90 6.29 6.17
N LYS A 67 -19.59 6.56 6.15
CA LYS A 67 -18.89 7.23 7.27
C LYS A 67 -18.51 8.65 6.92
N SER A 68 -18.75 9.56 7.86
CA SER A 68 -18.11 10.88 7.86
C SER A 68 -16.60 10.69 7.96
N SER A 69 -15.88 11.16 6.95
CA SER A 69 -14.41 11.21 6.93
C SER A 69 -13.99 12.64 7.24
N MET A 70 -12.87 12.81 7.93
CA MET A 70 -12.33 14.15 8.15
C MET A 70 -11.93 14.73 6.79
N PHE A 71 -11.14 14.01 6.01
CA PHE A 71 -10.71 14.46 4.69
C PHE A 71 -11.50 13.79 3.57
N THR A 72 -11.79 14.55 2.51
CA THR A 72 -12.34 14.01 1.26
C THR A 72 -11.38 12.97 0.66
N VAL A 73 -11.88 12.11 -0.23
CA VAL A 73 -11.02 11.13 -0.95
C VAL A 73 -9.87 11.85 -1.67
N GLN A 74 -10.18 12.97 -2.31
CA GLN A 74 -9.22 13.76 -3.06
C GLN A 74 -8.12 14.34 -2.17
N GLU A 75 -8.49 14.97 -1.04
CA GLU A 75 -7.52 15.50 -0.07
C GLU A 75 -6.60 14.40 0.48
N ARG A 76 -7.16 13.21 0.75
CA ARG A 76 -6.37 12.05 1.21
C ARG A 76 -5.36 11.61 0.16
N MET A 77 -5.79 11.48 -1.10
CA MET A 77 -4.90 11.12 -2.21
C MET A 77 -3.79 12.16 -2.43
N GLU A 78 -4.09 13.45 -2.30
CA GLU A 78 -3.10 14.53 -2.43
C GLU A 78 -2.07 14.52 -1.30
N MET A 79 -2.50 14.29 -0.06
CA MET A 79 -1.59 14.12 1.07
C MET A 79 -0.68 12.91 0.89
N ILE A 80 -1.23 11.79 0.41
CA ILE A 80 -0.45 10.58 0.10
C ILE A 80 0.56 10.89 -1.00
N ALA A 81 0.14 11.51 -2.10
CA ALA A 81 1.01 11.84 -3.24
C ALA A 81 2.22 12.68 -2.84
N LYS A 82 1.99 13.71 -2.01
CA LYS A 82 3.08 14.55 -1.48
C LYS A 82 4.00 13.76 -0.54
N THR A 83 3.44 12.87 0.28
CA THR A 83 4.21 12.09 1.27
C THR A 83 5.07 11.00 0.62
N THR A 84 4.59 10.38 -0.47
CA THR A 84 5.25 9.24 -1.10
C THR A 84 5.97 9.60 -2.39
N ALA A 85 6.21 10.89 -2.65
CA ALA A 85 6.83 11.35 -3.90
C ALA A 85 8.27 10.82 -4.11
N HIS A 86 8.94 10.38 -3.05
CA HIS A 86 10.26 9.75 -3.10
C HIS A 86 10.24 8.28 -3.54
N LEU A 87 9.06 7.66 -3.64
CA LEU A 87 8.90 6.25 -4.00
C LEU A 87 8.47 6.13 -5.47
N PRO A 88 9.38 5.72 -6.39
CA PRO A 88 9.12 5.80 -7.83
C PRO A 88 8.13 4.75 -8.35
N ASN A 89 7.88 3.69 -7.58
CA ASN A 89 7.00 2.58 -7.95
C ASN A 89 5.63 2.64 -7.25
N ILE A 90 5.28 3.79 -6.67
CA ILE A 90 3.97 4.01 -6.04
C ILE A 90 2.98 4.60 -7.04
N ARG A 91 1.82 3.96 -7.14
CA ARG A 91 0.63 4.51 -7.81
C ARG A 91 -0.45 4.78 -6.77
N ILE A 92 -1.15 5.90 -6.90
CA ILE A 92 -2.25 6.25 -5.99
C ILE A 92 -3.55 6.14 -6.76
N ASP A 93 -4.53 5.47 -6.16
CA ASP A 93 -5.85 5.28 -6.75
C ASP A 93 -6.90 5.31 -5.64
N SER A 94 -8.17 5.31 -6.02
CA SER A 94 -9.29 5.14 -5.08
C SER A 94 -10.16 3.99 -5.52
N TRP A 95 -10.88 3.39 -4.57
CA TRP A 95 -11.81 2.32 -4.89
C TRP A 95 -13.10 2.41 -4.08
N SER A 96 -14.16 1.85 -4.65
CA SER A 96 -15.45 1.64 -3.99
C SER A 96 -15.94 0.22 -4.26
N GLY A 97 -16.66 -0.38 -3.32
CA GLY A 97 -17.12 -1.77 -3.44
C GLY A 97 -16.10 -2.77 -2.90
N LEU A 98 -16.09 -3.98 -3.46
CA LEU A 98 -15.24 -5.08 -3.01
C LEU A 98 -13.78 -4.86 -3.45
N LEU A 99 -12.86 -4.88 -2.49
CA LEU A 99 -11.42 -4.71 -2.75
C LEU A 99 -10.88 -5.78 -3.71
N VAL A 100 -11.34 -7.02 -3.59
CA VAL A 100 -10.89 -8.11 -4.46
C VAL A 100 -11.29 -7.92 -5.93
N GLU A 101 -12.44 -7.31 -6.20
CA GLU A 101 -12.85 -6.99 -7.57
C GLU A 101 -12.01 -5.84 -8.13
N TYR A 102 -11.67 -4.86 -7.28
CA TYR A 102 -10.68 -3.85 -7.63
C TYR A 102 -9.33 -4.48 -7.99
N CYS A 103 -8.82 -5.40 -7.16
CA CYS A 103 -7.56 -6.10 -7.43
C CYS A 103 -7.59 -6.88 -8.76
N LYS A 104 -8.65 -7.64 -9.02
CA LYS A 104 -8.85 -8.36 -10.29
C LYS A 104 -8.83 -7.41 -11.49
N SER A 105 -9.58 -6.30 -11.42
CA SER A 105 -9.68 -5.33 -12.52
C SER A 105 -8.36 -4.63 -12.85
N LYS A 106 -7.41 -4.63 -11.91
CA LYS A 106 -6.10 -3.97 -12.03
C LYS A 106 -4.94 -4.98 -12.16
N ASP A 107 -5.24 -6.27 -12.24
CA ASP A 107 -4.28 -7.38 -12.21
C ASP A 107 -3.27 -7.24 -11.05
N ILE A 108 -3.80 -7.10 -9.84
CA ILE A 108 -3.05 -7.02 -8.58
C ILE A 108 -3.14 -8.38 -7.87
N GLN A 109 -2.00 -8.98 -7.55
CA GLN A 109 -1.93 -10.33 -6.98
C GLN A 109 -1.88 -10.33 -5.45
N SER A 110 -1.50 -9.22 -4.83
CA SER A 110 -1.28 -9.17 -3.38
C SER A 110 -1.91 -7.95 -2.74
N ILE A 111 -2.51 -8.14 -1.57
CA ILE A 111 -2.92 -7.10 -0.63
C ILE A 111 -1.86 -7.05 0.46
N VAL A 112 -1.33 -5.87 0.78
CA VAL A 112 -0.37 -5.68 1.87
C VAL A 112 -1.03 -4.88 2.98
N LYS A 113 -1.01 -5.42 4.20
CA LYS A 113 -1.59 -4.79 5.40
C LYS A 113 -0.63 -4.79 6.58
N GLY A 114 -0.65 -3.70 7.33
CA GLY A 114 0.02 -3.61 8.62
C GLY A 114 -0.80 -4.28 9.72
N LEU A 115 -0.14 -5.01 10.62
CA LEU A 115 -0.70 -5.47 11.89
C LEU A 115 -0.03 -4.72 13.03
N ARG A 116 -0.82 -4.14 13.93
CA ARG A 116 -0.31 -3.33 15.04
C ARG A 116 -0.28 -4.13 16.35
N ALA A 117 -1.33 -4.87 16.60
CA ALA A 117 -1.51 -5.70 17.78
C ALA A 117 -2.23 -7.00 17.42
N VAL A 118 -2.19 -7.97 18.33
CA VAL A 118 -2.89 -9.26 18.19
C VAL A 118 -4.38 -9.07 17.93
N THR A 119 -4.98 -8.00 18.47
CA THR A 119 -6.40 -7.69 18.28
C THR A 119 -6.79 -7.37 16.84
N ASP A 120 -5.87 -6.86 16.01
CA ASP A 120 -6.14 -6.62 14.59
C ASP A 120 -6.12 -7.96 13.80
N PHE A 121 -5.41 -8.98 14.32
CA PHE A 121 -5.09 -10.19 13.58
C PHE A 121 -6.30 -11.05 13.24
N ASP A 122 -7.20 -11.32 14.21
CA ASP A 122 -8.32 -12.24 13.98
C ASP A 122 -9.24 -11.77 12.86
N TYR A 123 -9.60 -10.48 12.90
CA TYR A 123 -10.43 -9.85 11.87
C TYR A 123 -9.71 -9.86 10.51
N GLU A 124 -8.43 -9.48 10.49
CA GLU A 124 -7.67 -9.36 9.26
C GLU A 124 -7.39 -10.73 8.62
N LEU A 125 -7.09 -11.76 9.42
CA LEU A 125 -6.91 -13.13 8.95
C LEU A 125 -8.20 -13.68 8.35
N GLN A 126 -9.35 -13.45 8.98
CA GLN A 126 -10.64 -13.84 8.43
C GLN A 126 -10.85 -13.20 7.05
N MET A 127 -10.59 -11.89 6.93
CA MET A 127 -10.73 -11.18 5.65
C MET A 127 -9.74 -11.68 4.59
N ALA A 128 -8.51 -12.02 4.96
CA ALA A 128 -7.53 -12.61 4.06
C ALA A 128 -8.01 -13.93 3.48
N GLN A 129 -8.57 -14.82 4.32
CA GLN A 129 -9.11 -16.10 3.87
C GLN A 129 -10.30 -15.93 2.92
N VAL A 130 -11.22 -15.01 3.24
CA VAL A 130 -12.36 -14.68 2.37
C VAL A 130 -11.88 -14.14 1.02
N ASN A 131 -10.90 -13.23 1.02
CA ASN A 131 -10.36 -12.66 -0.21
C ASN A 131 -9.69 -13.73 -1.08
N LEU A 132 -8.86 -14.60 -0.46
CA LEU A 132 -8.19 -15.69 -1.16
C LEU A 132 -9.21 -16.65 -1.79
N GLN A 133 -10.24 -17.07 -1.05
CA GLN A 133 -11.27 -17.97 -1.57
C GLN A 133 -12.11 -17.34 -2.68
N ALA A 134 -12.44 -16.05 -2.58
CA ALA A 134 -13.29 -15.36 -3.57
C ALA A 134 -12.56 -14.93 -4.85
N SER A 135 -11.24 -14.79 -4.81
CA SER A 135 -10.50 -14.12 -5.88
C SER A 135 -9.11 -14.66 -6.20
N GLY A 136 -8.52 -15.50 -5.35
CA GLY A 136 -7.12 -15.91 -5.47
C GLY A 136 -6.12 -14.80 -5.09
N VAL A 137 -6.58 -13.64 -4.61
CA VAL A 137 -5.70 -12.54 -4.18
C VAL A 137 -5.15 -12.84 -2.79
N GLU A 138 -3.83 -12.92 -2.70
CA GLU A 138 -3.10 -13.17 -1.46
C GLU A 138 -3.11 -11.95 -0.55
N THR A 139 -3.11 -12.14 0.76
CA THR A 139 -2.92 -11.05 1.73
C THR A 139 -1.63 -11.27 2.52
N MET A 140 -0.72 -10.31 2.44
CA MET A 140 0.54 -10.29 3.18
C MET A 140 0.44 -9.33 4.36
N PHE A 141 0.73 -9.84 5.54
CA PHE A 141 0.77 -9.05 6.77
C PHE A 141 2.18 -8.64 7.13
N MET A 142 2.35 -7.37 7.46
CA MET A 142 3.60 -6.82 7.97
C MET A 142 3.39 -6.34 9.40
N ALA A 143 4.21 -6.83 10.34
CA ALA A 143 4.23 -6.27 11.68
C ALA A 143 4.66 -4.80 11.61
N THR A 144 3.86 -3.91 12.19
CA THR A 144 4.14 -2.47 12.24
C THR A 144 5.37 -2.23 13.12
N ALA A 145 6.23 -1.28 12.76
CA ALA A 145 7.36 -0.90 13.61
C ALA A 145 6.88 -0.56 15.04
N PRO A 146 7.59 -1.00 16.11
CA PRO A 146 7.16 -0.76 17.49
C PRO A 146 6.92 0.71 17.83
N ALA A 147 7.67 1.62 17.21
CA ALA A 147 7.49 3.07 17.36
C ALA A 147 6.16 3.61 16.82
N HIS A 148 5.41 2.81 16.05
CA HIS A 148 4.16 3.18 15.40
C HIS A 148 2.99 2.25 15.75
N SER A 149 3.21 1.23 16.59
CA SER A 149 2.20 0.21 16.91
C SER A 149 0.95 0.78 17.59
N PHE A 150 1.09 1.87 18.34
CA PHE A 150 -0.02 2.54 18.99
C PHE A 150 -0.80 3.50 18.06
N LEU A 151 -0.29 3.77 16.86
CA LEU A 151 -0.89 4.77 15.97
C LEU A 151 -2.16 4.24 15.31
N SER A 152 -3.19 5.08 15.33
CA SER A 152 -4.38 4.95 14.48
C SER A 152 -4.80 6.32 13.98
N SER A 153 -5.38 6.41 12.79
CA SER A 153 -5.89 7.69 12.28
C SER A 153 -6.99 8.27 13.18
N SER A 154 -7.78 7.43 13.84
CA SER A 154 -8.78 7.88 14.82
C SER A 154 -8.14 8.59 16.00
N LEU A 155 -7.11 7.99 16.61
CA LEU A 155 -6.37 8.60 17.73
C LEU A 155 -5.71 9.91 17.32
N VAL A 156 -5.09 9.94 16.14
CA VAL A 156 -4.46 11.15 15.60
C VAL A 156 -5.48 12.28 15.42
N LYS A 157 -6.67 11.98 14.86
CA LYS A 157 -7.74 12.97 14.68
C LYS A 157 -8.26 13.50 16.01
N GLU A 158 -8.45 12.62 16.99
CA GLU A 158 -8.91 12.99 18.33
C GLU A 158 -7.91 13.93 19.03
N LEU A 159 -6.62 13.56 19.04
CA LEU A 159 -5.57 14.40 19.60
C LEU A 159 -5.49 15.76 18.91
N ALA A 160 -5.51 15.78 17.57
CA ALA A 160 -5.49 17.02 16.81
C ALA A 160 -6.70 17.91 17.11
N HIS A 161 -7.90 17.33 17.23
CA HIS A 161 -9.13 18.06 17.55
C HIS A 161 -9.04 18.79 18.90
N TYR A 162 -8.41 18.17 19.90
CA TYR A 162 -8.20 18.78 21.22
C TYR A 162 -6.90 19.60 21.34
N GLY A 163 -6.26 19.94 20.21
CA GLY A 163 -5.05 20.79 20.19
C GLY A 163 -3.76 20.08 20.64
N GLY A 164 -3.76 18.75 20.72
CA GLY A 164 -2.55 17.96 20.98
C GLY A 164 -1.56 18.00 19.82
N ASP A 165 -0.27 17.92 20.13
CA ASP A 165 0.77 17.82 19.08
C ASP A 165 0.85 16.40 18.50
N VAL A 166 0.59 16.29 17.20
CA VAL A 166 0.65 15.05 16.43
C VAL A 166 1.85 15.01 15.47
N SER A 167 2.80 15.95 15.60
CA SER A 167 3.97 16.07 14.71
C SER A 167 4.85 14.82 14.64
N SER A 168 4.88 14.03 15.71
CA SER A 168 5.62 12.75 15.79
C SER A 168 4.82 11.55 15.27
N MET A 169 3.55 11.74 14.86
CA MET A 169 2.63 10.67 14.49
C MET A 169 2.30 10.64 13.01
N VAL A 170 2.44 11.78 12.32
CA VAL A 170 2.11 11.94 10.91
C VAL A 170 3.17 12.73 10.15
N PRO A 171 3.30 12.50 8.82
CA PRO A 171 4.12 13.34 7.96
C PRO A 171 3.79 14.83 8.08
N LYS A 172 4.79 15.69 7.85
CA LYS A 172 4.63 17.15 7.95
C LYS A 172 3.44 17.68 7.15
N THR A 173 3.29 17.23 5.90
CA THR A 173 2.20 17.62 5.00
C THR A 173 0.82 17.28 5.57
N VAL A 174 0.71 16.17 6.29
CA VAL A 174 -0.53 15.74 6.96
C VAL A 174 -0.78 16.57 8.22
N ASN A 175 0.27 16.85 9.00
CA ASN A 175 0.16 17.69 10.19
C ASN A 175 -0.37 19.10 9.85
N GLU A 176 0.15 19.70 8.78
CA GLU A 176 -0.32 20.99 8.27
C GLU A 176 -1.80 20.95 7.88
N ALA A 177 -2.24 19.90 7.19
CA ALA A 177 -3.64 19.71 6.81
C ALA A 177 -4.57 19.51 8.03
N LEU A 178 -4.12 18.77 9.05
CA LEU A 178 -4.85 18.59 10.30
C LEU A 178 -5.04 19.93 11.04
N LYS A 179 -3.96 20.72 11.16
CA LYS A 179 -4.02 22.04 11.81
C LYS A 179 -4.99 22.98 11.10
N ALA A 180 -4.95 23.01 9.77
CA ALA A 180 -5.88 23.80 8.97
C ALA A 180 -7.33 23.36 9.22
N ARG A 181 -7.60 22.04 9.19
CA ARG A 181 -8.96 21.53 9.36
C ARG A 181 -9.55 21.78 10.75
N VAL A 182 -8.73 21.67 11.79
CA VAL A 182 -9.17 21.93 13.17
C VAL A 182 -9.46 23.41 13.37
N ALA A 183 -8.68 24.32 12.78
CA ALA A 183 -8.94 25.76 12.83
C ALA A 183 -10.26 26.15 12.16
N GLU A 184 -10.63 25.50 11.05
CA GLU A 184 -11.92 25.70 10.37
C GLU A 184 -13.13 25.20 11.18
N SER A 185 -12.93 24.18 12.03
CA SER A 185 -14.00 23.55 12.82
C SER A 185 -14.18 24.15 14.22
N GLY A 186 -13.23 24.97 14.66
CA GLY A 186 -13.21 25.62 15.98
C GLY A 186 -13.78 27.04 16.00
N ASN A 187 -14.50 27.44 14.94
CA ASN A 187 -15.17 28.74 14.79
C ASN A 187 -16.67 28.52 14.53
#